data_AF-A0A3M1GUE0-F1
#
_entry.id   AF-A0A3M1GUE0-F1
#
_cell.length_a   1.000
_cell.length_b   1.000
_cell.length_c   1.000
_cell.angle_alpha   90.00
_cell.angle_beta   90.00
_cell.angle_gamma   90.00
#
_symmetry.space_group_name_H-M   'P 1'
#
loop_
_entity.id
_entity.type
_entity.pdbx_description
1 polymer ?
#
loop_
_entity_poly.entity_id
_entity_poly.type
_entity_poly.pdbx_seq_one_letter_code
_entity_poly.pdbx_strand_id
1 'polypeptide(L)'
;LYPAVRPHLDAALAEGLFVRYDFAARRYRKVRPGSDAARVRERFLALRRSGLRVLTIEYAPPDATDLVRYAIAAARRAGFDVYVATIDLQTVRRDVLAFEAAP
;
A
#
# COMPACT_ATOMS: atom_id res chain seq x y z
N LEU A 1 -22.70 2.53 0.64
CA LEU A 1 -22.28 1.93 -0.65
C LEU A 1 -21.73 0.51 -0.47
N TYR A 2 -20.67 0.29 0.32
CA TYR A 2 -19.96 -1.01 0.38
C TYR A 2 -20.85 -2.26 0.57
N PRO A 3 -21.80 -2.34 1.52
CA PRO A 3 -22.59 -3.55 1.71
C PRO A 3 -23.39 -3.96 0.46
N ALA A 4 -23.90 -2.99 -0.31
CA ALA A 4 -24.68 -3.24 -1.51
C ALA A 4 -23.82 -3.74 -2.68
N VAL A 5 -22.56 -3.30 -2.76
CA VAL A 5 -21.66 -3.67 -3.88
C VAL A 5 -20.77 -4.87 -3.57
N ARG A 6 -20.62 -5.25 -2.29
CA ARG A 6 -19.72 -6.32 -1.85
C ARG A 6 -19.87 -7.65 -2.61
N PRO A 7 -21.07 -8.15 -2.94
CA PRO A 7 -21.21 -9.40 -3.70
C PRO A 7 -20.58 -9.35 -5.10
N HIS A 8 -20.30 -8.15 -5.62
CA HIS A 8 -19.75 -7.91 -6.96
C HIS A 8 -18.26 -7.51 -6.95
N LEU A 9 -17.61 -7.54 -5.78
CA LEU A 9 -16.20 -7.15 -5.65
C LEU A 9 -15.32 -8.38 -5.44
N ASP A 10 -14.36 -8.57 -6.35
CA ASP A 10 -13.28 -9.54 -6.20
C ASP A 10 -12.16 -9.02 -5.28
N ALA A 11 -11.93 -7.72 -5.31
CA ALA A 11 -10.88 -7.05 -4.54
C ALA A 11 -11.19 -5.58 -4.25
N ALA A 12 -10.41 -4.99 -3.34
CA ALA A 12 -10.37 -3.56 -3.09
C ALA A 12 -8.94 -3.02 -3.27
N LEU A 13 -8.82 -1.82 -3.84
CA LEU A 13 -7.54 -1.12 -4.03
C LEU A 13 -7.49 0.12 -3.11
N ALA A 14 -6.34 0.37 -2.49
CA ALA A 14 -6.06 1.61 -1.78
C ALA A 14 -4.68 2.17 -2.10
N GLU A 15 -4.55 3.49 -1.99
CA GLU A 15 -3.31 4.22 -2.28
C GLU A 15 -2.75 4.83 -0.99
N GLY A 16 -1.45 4.61 -0.73
CA GLY A 16 -0.66 5.25 0.31
C GLY A 16 -1.08 4.94 1.75
N LEU A 17 -1.25 3.66 2.10
CA LEU A 17 -1.66 3.24 3.45
C LEU A 17 -0.49 3.12 4.45
N PHE A 18 0.73 2.92 3.95
CA PHE A 18 1.94 2.77 4.75
C PHE A 18 2.99 3.81 4.40
N VAL A 19 3.15 4.12 3.11
CA VAL A 19 4.02 5.16 2.59
C VAL A 19 3.29 5.94 1.52
N ARG A 20 3.27 7.26 1.66
CA ARG A 20 2.53 8.14 0.77
C ARG A 20 3.37 9.31 0.30
N TYR A 21 2.94 9.90 -0.81
CA TYR A 21 3.33 11.24 -1.18
C TYR A 21 2.49 12.26 -0.38
N ASP A 22 3.16 13.20 0.25
CA ASP A 22 2.57 14.38 0.86
C ASP A 22 2.62 15.51 -0.16
N PHE A 23 1.48 15.85 -0.76
CA PHE A 23 1.39 16.88 -1.79
C PHE A 23 1.69 18.29 -1.26
N ALA A 24 1.37 18.57 0.00
CA ALA A 24 1.63 19.89 0.59
C ALA A 24 3.13 20.09 0.83
N ALA A 25 3.80 19.07 1.36
CA ALA A 25 5.24 19.12 1.63
C ALA A 25 6.11 18.58 0.46
N ARG A 26 5.48 18.18 -0.65
CA ARG A 26 6.10 17.58 -1.84
C ARG A 26 7.12 16.48 -1.53
N ARG A 27 6.80 15.61 -0.58
CA ARG A 27 7.75 14.59 -0.09
C ARG A 27 7.09 13.25 0.15
N TYR A 28 7.85 12.19 -0.07
CA TYR A 28 7.48 10.83 0.30
C TYR A 28 7.72 10.62 1.80
N ARG A 29 6.77 9.97 2.48
CA ARG A 29 6.89 9.71 3.92
C ARG A 29 6.06 8.52 4.37
N LYS A 30 6.48 7.90 5.47
CA LYS A 30 5.66 6.93 6.20
C LYS A 30 4.37 7.59 6.67
N VAL A 31 3.28 6.83 6.65
CA VAL A 31 1.99 7.25 7.19
C VAL A 31 2.10 7.40 8.70
N ARG A 32 1.76 8.60 9.20
CA ARG A 32 1.81 8.90 10.64
C ARG A 32 0.62 8.26 11.37
N PRO A 33 0.82 7.70 12.57
CA PRO A 33 -0.29 7.29 13.43
C PRO A 33 -1.31 8.42 13.64
N GLY A 34 -2.59 8.08 13.73
CA GLY A 34 -3.68 9.05 13.91
C GLY A 34 -4.08 9.85 12.67
N SER A 35 -3.31 9.82 11.59
CA SER A 35 -3.66 10.48 10.32
C SER A 35 -4.86 9.82 9.62
N ASP A 36 -5.49 10.52 8.68
CA ASP A 36 -6.61 9.96 7.90
C ASP A 36 -6.21 8.71 7.12
N ALA A 37 -4.99 8.68 6.56
CA ALA A 37 -4.47 7.48 5.89
C ALA A 37 -4.38 6.28 6.85
N ALA A 38 -4.00 6.51 8.12
CA ALA A 38 -4.02 5.45 9.12
C ALA A 38 -5.45 4.97 9.42
N ARG A 39 -6.44 5.88 9.47
CA ARG A 39 -7.86 5.52 9.64
C ARG A 39 -8.41 4.75 8.44
N VAL A 40 -8.02 5.12 7.22
CA VAL A 40 -8.36 4.39 6.00
C VAL A 40 -7.74 3.00 6.03
N ARG A 41 -6.48 2.87 6.46
CA ARG A 41 -5.82 1.57 6.62
C ARG A 41 -6.61 0.63 7.53
N GLU A 42 -7.15 1.11 8.65
CA GLU A 42 -7.98 0.28 9.54
C GLU A 42 -9.25 -0.25 8.85
N ARG A 43 -9.85 0.54 7.95
CA ARG A 43 -11.00 0.10 7.15
C ARG A 43 -10.59 -1.01 6.18
N PHE A 44 -9.47 -0.85 5.48
CA PHE A 44 -8.97 -1.88 4.56
C PHE A 44 -8.52 -3.16 5.28
N LEU A 45 -7.99 -3.05 6.50
CA LEU A 45 -7.75 -4.21 7.36
C LEU A 45 -9.06 -4.95 7.67
N ALA A 46 -10.16 -4.23 7.94
CA ALA A 46 -11.46 -4.85 8.13
C ALA A 46 -11.98 -5.53 6.85
N LEU A 47 -11.78 -4.91 5.67
CA LEU A 47 -12.11 -5.53 4.38
C LEU A 47 -11.34 -6.85 4.20
N ARG A 48 -10.03 -6.84 4.48
CA ARG A 48 -9.18 -8.02 4.38
C ARG A 48 -9.62 -9.14 5.33
N ARG A 49 -10.01 -8.80 6.56
CA ARG A 49 -10.58 -9.73 7.55
C ARG A 49 -11.93 -10.31 7.10
N SER A 50 -12.69 -9.59 6.28
CA SER A 50 -13.94 -10.09 5.68
C SER A 50 -13.74 -11.03 4.48
N GLY A 51 -12.48 -11.41 4.19
CA GLY A 51 -12.12 -12.30 3.08
C GLY A 51 -11.98 -11.61 1.73
N LEU A 52 -12.16 -10.28 1.64
CA LEU A 52 -11.92 -9.55 0.40
C LEU A 52 -10.41 -9.40 0.17
N ARG A 53 -9.96 -9.64 -1.07
CA ARG A 53 -8.57 -9.37 -1.46
C ARG A 53 -8.31 -7.87 -1.41
N VAL A 54 -7.17 -7.46 -0.87
CA VAL A 54 -6.78 -6.05 -0.80
C VAL A 54 -5.46 -5.85 -1.53
N LEU A 55 -5.45 -4.92 -2.48
CA LEU A 55 -4.26 -4.44 -3.17
C LEU A 55 -3.92 -3.03 -2.68
N THR A 56 -2.63 -2.70 -2.60
CA THR A 56 -2.17 -1.35 -2.30
C THR A 56 -1.16 -0.84 -3.31
N ILE A 57 -1.24 0.46 -3.60
CA ILE A 57 -0.18 1.21 -4.26
C ILE A 57 0.46 2.10 -3.21
N GLU A 58 1.74 1.90 -2.93
CA GLU A 58 2.51 2.70 -1.98
C GLU A 58 3.50 3.59 -2.73
N TYR A 59 3.73 4.80 -2.22
CA TYR A 59 4.53 5.79 -2.93
C TYR A 59 5.89 5.99 -2.29
N ALA A 60 6.95 5.74 -3.04
CA ALA A 60 8.33 6.00 -2.65
C ALA A 60 9.16 6.47 -3.85
N PRO A 61 10.24 7.25 -3.65
CA PRO A 61 11.17 7.52 -4.72
C PRO A 61 12.09 6.29 -4.94
N PRO A 62 12.65 6.09 -6.15
CA PRO A 62 13.39 4.86 -6.47
C PRO A 62 14.67 4.65 -5.67
N ASP A 63 15.27 5.73 -5.16
CA ASP A 63 16.51 5.75 -4.39
C ASP A 63 16.31 5.48 -2.89
N ALA A 64 15.10 5.68 -2.36
CA ALA A 64 14.80 5.47 -0.94
C ALA A 64 14.52 3.99 -0.62
N THR A 65 15.53 3.15 -0.77
CA THR A 65 15.46 1.68 -0.60
C THR A 65 14.81 1.26 0.74
N ASP A 66 15.13 1.94 1.84
CA ASP A 66 14.54 1.63 3.16
C ASP A 66 13.05 1.92 3.22
N LEU A 67 12.59 2.95 2.52
CA LEU A 67 11.20 3.33 2.47
C LEU A 67 10.39 2.33 1.64
N VAL A 68 10.96 1.88 0.50
CA VAL A 68 10.41 0.82 -0.34
C VAL A 68 10.29 -0.49 0.44
N ARG A 69 11.38 -0.93 1.09
CA ARG A 69 11.39 -2.15 1.92
C ARG A 69 10.37 -2.07 3.06
N TYR A 70 10.27 -0.92 3.72
CA TYR A 70 9.26 -0.70 4.74
C TYR A 70 7.84 -0.82 4.19
N ALA A 71 7.54 -0.20 3.04
CA ALA A 71 6.23 -0.26 2.40
C ALA A 71 5.83 -1.71 2.10
N ILE A 72 6.71 -2.46 1.44
CA ILE A 72 6.48 -3.85 1.07
C ILE A 72 6.24 -4.71 2.32
N ALA A 73 7.15 -4.65 3.29
CA ALA A 73 7.05 -5.46 4.48
C ALA A 73 5.82 -5.12 5.33
N ALA A 74 5.46 -3.83 5.43
CA ALA A 74 4.28 -3.41 6.18
C ALA A 74 2.96 -3.86 5.52
N ALA A 75 2.85 -3.72 4.20
CA ALA A 75 1.68 -4.16 3.45
C ALA A 75 1.52 -5.69 3.46
N ARG A 76 2.62 -6.43 3.25
CA ARG A 76 2.61 -7.90 3.32
C ARG A 76 2.21 -8.41 4.71
N ARG A 77 2.71 -7.81 5.80
CA ARG A 77 2.29 -8.14 7.17
C ARG A 77 0.80 -7.87 7.43
N ALA A 78 0.21 -6.90 6.72
CA ALA A 78 -1.23 -6.65 6.76
C ALA A 78 -2.05 -7.62 5.89
N GLY A 79 -1.39 -8.53 5.17
CA GLY A 79 -2.03 -9.48 4.27
C GLY A 79 -2.51 -8.86 2.95
N PHE A 80 -1.90 -7.74 2.53
CA PHE A 80 -2.23 -7.04 1.29
C PHE A 80 -1.22 -7.37 0.17
N ASP A 81 -1.70 -7.35 -1.08
CA ASP A 81 -0.84 -7.35 -2.26
C ASP A 81 -0.34 -5.93 -2.51
N VAL A 82 0.97 -5.75 -2.68
CA VAL A 82 1.57 -4.42 -2.70
C VAL A 82 2.28 -4.14 -4.02
N TYR A 83 2.06 -2.95 -4.54
CA TYR A 83 2.82 -2.35 -5.62
C TYR A 83 3.45 -1.04 -5.13
N VAL A 84 4.74 -0.82 -5.41
CA VAL A 84 5.43 0.42 -5.03
C VAL A 84 5.77 1.21 -6.28
N ALA A 85 5.35 2.47 -6.30
CA ALA A 85 5.53 3.37 -7.43
C ALA A 85 6.00 4.76 -6.97
N THR A 86 6.49 5.56 -7.92
CA THR A 86 6.56 7.00 -7.72
C THR A 86 5.15 7.61 -7.79
N ILE A 87 4.99 8.88 -7.41
CA ILE A 87 3.69 9.55 -7.53
C ILE A 87 3.18 9.64 -8.98
N ASP A 88 4.08 9.66 -9.95
CA ASP A 88 3.78 9.62 -11.39
C ASP A 88 3.59 8.19 -11.93
N LEU A 89 3.31 7.24 -11.03
CA LEU A 89 3.08 5.82 -11.30
C LEU A 89 4.22 5.13 -12.06
N GLN A 90 5.44 5.66 -11.97
CA GLN A 90 6.62 4.98 -12.49
C GLN A 90 7.00 3.86 -11.53
N THR A 91 7.28 2.68 -12.10
CA THR A 91 7.63 1.51 -11.29
C THR A 91 8.91 1.79 -10.50
N VAL A 92 8.87 1.62 -9.17
CA VAL A 92 10.09 1.61 -8.35
C VAL A 92 10.68 0.19 -8.43
N ARG A 93 11.61 0.03 -9.40
CA ARG A 93 12.47 -1.11 -9.79
C ARG A 93 12.09 -2.57 -9.42
N ARG A 94 12.24 -3.48 -10.39
CA ARG A 94 12.02 -4.95 -10.31
C ARG A 94 13.01 -5.72 -9.41
N ASP A 95 14.19 -5.18 -9.13
CA ASP A 95 15.30 -5.89 -8.44
C ASP A 95 15.06 -6.11 -6.94
N VAL A 96 14.23 -5.29 -6.30
CA VAL A 96 13.86 -5.45 -4.87
C VAL A 96 12.72 -6.48 -4.68
N LEU A 97 11.91 -6.73 -5.72
CA LEU A 97 10.82 -7.72 -5.70
C LEU A 97 11.32 -9.16 -5.85
N ALA A 98 12.56 -9.36 -6.33
CA ALA A 98 13.17 -10.68 -6.54
C ALA A 98 13.65 -11.37 -5.24
N PHE A 99 13.51 -10.73 -4.08
CA PHE A 99 13.99 -11.27 -2.79
C PHE A 99 13.06 -12.31 -2.12
N GLU A 100 11.95 -12.69 -2.75
CA GLU A 100 11.04 -13.75 -2.27
C GLU A 100 10.70 -14.77 -3.36
N ALA A 101 11.64 -15.03 -4.27
CA ALA A 101 11.62 -16.22 -5.13
C ALA A 101 12.91 -17.05 -4.89
N ALA A 102 13.11 -17.46 -3.63
CA ALA A 102 13.99 -18.56 -3.29
C ALA A 102 13.09 -19.67 -2.68
N PRO A 103 13.30 -20.94 -3.07
CA PRO A 103 12.40 -22.06 -2.77
C PRO A 103 12.23 -22.35 -1.28
#